data_AF-A0AAV1PL90-F1
#
_entry.id   AF-A0AAV1PL90-F1
#
_cell.length_a   1.000
_cell.length_b   1.000
_cell.length_c   1.000
_cell.angle_alpha   90.00
_cell.angle_beta   90.00
_cell.angle_gamma   90.00
#
_symmetry.space_group_name_H-M   'P 1'
#
loop_
_entity.id
_entity.type
_entity.pdbx_description
1 polymer ?
#
loop_
_entity_poly.entity_id
_entity_poly.type
_entity_poly.pdbx_seq_one_letter_code
_entity_poly.pdbx_strand_id
1 'polypeptide(L)'
;MTKMEQIAAAMQVLFMCLQAHIEIQERKMLLLSTILLRRQRTNRPQSRLHARRQLVLRLVARRRSHVIWEHPRSRHWWDTIVPDFNAQQFMQNFRVSRDSFMYICDRTKTILARQNTNYRLSEHGDNFMEELPGRHINVQPAVQALPDNGNPEGSDVRAALMEYFCQN
;
A
#
# COMPACT_ATOMS: atom_id res chain seq x y z
N MET A 1 -67.51 9.81 41.52
CA MET A 1 -66.79 9.46 40.28
C MET A 1 -66.71 7.95 40.19
N THR A 2 -67.36 7.36 39.20
CA THR A 2 -67.44 5.89 39.10
C THR A 2 -66.13 5.34 38.56
N LYS A 3 -65.75 4.10 38.92
CA LYS A 3 -64.51 3.47 38.44
C LYS A 3 -64.38 3.50 36.90
N MET A 4 -65.50 3.48 36.18
CA MET A 4 -65.51 3.56 34.72
C MET A 4 -65.08 4.93 34.18
N GLU A 5 -65.43 6.03 34.85
CA GLU A 5 -64.99 7.38 34.46
C GLU A 5 -63.47 7.54 34.64
N GLN A 6 -62.92 6.96 35.70
CA GLN A 6 -61.48 6.97 35.94
C GLN A 6 -60.72 6.15 34.90
N ILE A 7 -61.25 4.98 34.51
CA ILE A 7 -60.68 4.15 33.44
C ILE A 7 -60.74 4.89 32.08
N ALA A 8 -61.87 5.53 31.76
CA ALA A 8 -62.01 6.31 30.53
C ALA A 8 -61.03 7.49 30.47
N ALA A 9 -60.89 8.25 31.56
CA ALA A 9 -59.91 9.33 31.65
C ALA A 9 -58.46 8.83 31.52
N ALA A 10 -58.13 7.71 32.16
CA ALA A 10 -56.81 7.10 32.05
C ALA A 10 -56.51 6.63 30.61
N MET A 11 -57.48 6.04 29.92
CA MET A 11 -57.34 5.63 28.52
C MET A 11 -57.14 6.84 27.58
N GLN A 12 -57.85 7.95 27.81
CA GLN A 12 -57.67 9.17 27.02
C GLN A 12 -56.28 9.76 27.20
N VAL A 13 -55.75 9.80 28.42
CA VAL A 13 -54.37 10.26 28.69
C VAL A 13 -53.35 9.36 27.99
N LEU A 14 -53.50 8.03 28.09
CA LEU A 14 -52.61 7.10 27.41
C LEU A 14 -52.65 7.27 25.88
N PHE A 15 -53.84 7.47 25.31
CA PHE A 15 -54.00 7.71 23.88
C PHE A 15 -53.30 8.99 23.43
N MET A 16 -53.47 10.10 24.16
CA MET A 16 -52.79 11.37 23.89
C MET A 16 -51.26 11.24 23.99
N CYS A 17 -50.76 10.49 24.99
CA CYS A 17 -49.33 10.22 25.13
C CYS A 17 -48.77 9.41 23.96
N LEU A 18 -49.51 8.40 23.47
CA LEU A 18 -49.11 7.60 22.32
C LEU A 18 -49.10 8.43 21.03
N GLN A 19 -50.12 9.24 20.80
CA GLN A 19 -50.17 10.14 19.64
C GLN A 19 -49.00 11.13 19.64
N ALA A 20 -48.73 11.77 20.78
CA ALA A 20 -47.59 12.67 20.92
C ALA A 20 -46.24 11.96 20.70
N HIS A 21 -46.11 10.72 21.18
CA HIS A 21 -44.90 9.92 20.97
C HIS A 21 -44.67 9.64 19.48
N ILE A 22 -45.72 9.22 18.76
CA ILE A 22 -45.65 8.94 17.32
C ILE A 22 -45.21 10.20 16.56
N GLU A 23 -45.84 11.34 16.83
CA GLU A 23 -45.46 12.61 16.19
C GLU A 23 -44.01 13.00 16.47
N ILE A 24 -43.52 12.80 17.71
CA ILE A 24 -42.13 13.08 18.07
C ILE A 24 -41.17 12.17 17.28
N GLN A 25 -41.50 10.89 17.14
CA GLN A 25 -40.67 9.96 16.36
C GLN A 25 -40.64 10.33 14.87
N GLU A 26 -41.78 10.71 14.30
CA GLU A 26 -41.85 11.14 12.90
C GLU A 26 -41.02 12.40 12.65
N ARG A 27 -41.16 13.43 13.51
CA ARG A 27 -40.37 14.66 13.42
C ARG A 27 -38.87 14.37 13.57
N LYS A 28 -38.50 13.47 14.48
CA LYS A 28 -37.10 13.03 14.65
C LYS A 28 -36.58 12.32 13.40
N MET A 29 -37.36 11.44 12.78
CA MET A 29 -36.98 10.73 11.57
C MET A 29 -36.79 11.69 10.39
N LEU A 30 -37.71 12.65 10.22
CA LEU A 30 -37.60 13.70 9.20
C LEU A 30 -36.36 14.57 9.41
N LEU A 31 -36.08 14.98 10.65
CA LEU A 31 -34.89 15.76 10.99
C LEU A 31 -33.59 14.99 10.74
N LEU A 32 -33.53 13.71 11.12
CA LEU A 32 -32.37 12.87 10.83
C LEU A 32 -32.17 12.66 9.33
N SER A 33 -33.23 12.37 8.58
CA SER A 33 -33.15 12.16 7.13
C SER A 33 -32.64 13.42 6.40
N THR A 34 -33.11 14.60 6.81
CA THR A 34 -32.66 15.88 6.24
C THR A 34 -31.21 16.20 6.59
N ILE A 35 -30.75 15.92 7.81
CA ILE A 35 -29.34 16.05 8.20
C ILE A 35 -28.45 15.10 7.40
N LEU A 36 -28.84 13.84 7.25
CA LEU A 36 -28.08 12.84 6.50
C LEU A 36 -27.98 13.20 5.02
N LEU A 37 -29.08 13.64 4.40
CA LEU A 37 -29.09 14.10 3.01
C LEU A 37 -28.22 15.34 2.80
N ARG A 38 -28.25 16.30 3.74
CA ARG A 38 -27.36 17.48 3.70
C ARG A 38 -25.89 17.06 3.81
N ARG A 39 -25.56 16.19 4.77
CA ARG A 39 -24.20 15.64 4.97
C ARG A 39 -23.73 14.84 3.76
N GLN A 40 -24.63 14.11 3.10
CA GLN A 40 -24.32 13.36 1.88
C GLN A 40 -24.05 14.29 0.69
N ARG A 41 -24.76 15.42 0.58
CA ARG A 41 -24.50 16.44 -0.46
C ARG A 41 -23.16 17.14 -0.25
N THR A 42 -22.81 17.51 0.99
CA THR A 42 -21.54 18.18 1.30
C THR A 42 -20.34 17.23 1.17
N ASN A 43 -20.49 15.96 1.54
CA ASN A 43 -19.40 14.99 1.52
C ASN A 43 -19.26 14.23 0.19
N ARG A 44 -20.24 14.34 -0.73
CA ARG A 44 -20.19 13.75 -2.07
C ARG A 44 -18.91 14.12 -2.86
N PRO A 45 -18.49 15.40 -2.97
CA PRO A 45 -17.29 15.75 -3.71
C PRO A 45 -16.02 15.14 -3.08
N GLN A 46 -15.91 15.18 -1.74
CA GLN A 46 -14.76 14.62 -1.03
C GLN A 46 -14.70 13.08 -1.16
N SER A 47 -15.83 12.39 -0.96
CA SER A 47 -15.92 10.93 -1.09
C SER A 47 -15.60 10.46 -2.50
N ARG A 48 -16.05 11.18 -3.54
CA ARG A 48 -15.71 10.88 -4.94
C ARG A 48 -14.23 11.09 -5.23
N LEU A 49 -13.61 12.13 -4.66
CA LEU A 49 -12.18 12.36 -4.80
C LEU A 49 -11.36 11.25 -4.12
N HIS A 50 -11.73 10.84 -2.91
CA HIS A 50 -11.11 9.72 -2.21
C HIS A 50 -11.25 8.42 -2.99
N ALA A 51 -12.45 8.10 -3.48
CA ALA A 51 -12.69 6.91 -4.31
C ALA A 51 -11.88 6.93 -5.61
N ARG A 52 -11.79 8.09 -6.28
CA ARG A 52 -10.97 8.26 -7.49
C ARG A 52 -9.48 8.10 -7.21
N ARG A 53 -8.97 8.73 -6.14
CA ARG A 53 -7.58 8.56 -5.70
C ARG A 53 -7.26 7.11 -5.40
N GLN A 54 -8.15 6.42 -4.71
CA GLN A 54 -7.98 5.01 -4.36
C GLN A 54 -8.02 4.10 -5.60
N LEU A 55 -8.88 4.40 -6.58
CA LEU A 55 -8.89 3.71 -7.87
C LEU A 55 -7.58 3.93 -8.64
N VAL A 56 -7.09 5.17 -8.73
CA VAL A 56 -5.82 5.49 -9.39
C VAL A 56 -4.65 4.78 -8.71
N LEU A 57 -4.58 4.82 -7.38
CA LEU A 57 -3.55 4.10 -6.62
C LEU A 57 -3.60 2.59 -6.88
N ARG A 58 -4.79 1.98 -6.92
CA ARG A 58 -4.95 0.57 -7.27
C ARG A 58 -4.48 0.27 -8.70
N LEU A 59 -4.80 1.13 -9.65
CA LEU A 59 -4.37 0.97 -11.05
C LEU A 59 -2.84 1.14 -11.18
N VAL A 60 -2.24 2.08 -10.47
CA VAL A 60 -0.79 2.29 -10.42
C VAL A 60 -0.09 1.11 -9.75
N ALA A 61 -0.59 0.65 -8.60
CA ALA A 61 -0.07 -0.53 -7.91
C ALA A 61 -0.15 -1.78 -8.80
N ARG A 62 -1.27 -1.99 -9.50
CA ARG A 62 -1.43 -3.09 -10.48
C ARG A 62 -0.45 -3.01 -11.66
N ARG A 63 -0.04 -1.80 -12.07
CA ARG A 63 0.92 -1.62 -13.17
C ARG A 63 2.37 -1.69 -12.71
N ARG A 64 2.65 -1.51 -11.43
CA ARG A 64 3.98 -1.68 -10.86
C ARG A 64 4.20 -3.17 -10.63
N SER A 65 4.74 -3.84 -11.64
CA SER A 65 5.42 -5.11 -11.41
C SER A 65 6.41 -4.91 -10.27
N HIS A 66 6.52 -5.89 -9.39
CA HIS A 66 7.43 -5.83 -8.26
C HIS A 66 8.86 -5.73 -8.79
N VAL A 67 9.37 -4.50 -8.99
CA VAL A 67 10.75 -4.27 -9.40
C VAL A 67 11.60 -4.60 -8.19
N ILE A 68 11.92 -5.89 -8.07
CA ILE A 68 12.94 -6.36 -7.17
C ILE A 68 14.21 -5.67 -7.68
N TRP A 69 14.78 -4.80 -6.85
CA TRP A 69 16.11 -4.23 -7.06
C TRP A 69 17.16 -5.35 -6.89
N GLU A 70 17.10 -6.34 -7.77
CA GLU A 70 18.15 -7.34 -7.95
C GLU A 70 18.96 -6.87 -9.14
N HIS A 71 20.11 -6.25 -8.86
CA HIS A 71 21.10 -6.05 -9.89
C HIS A 71 21.53 -7.46 -10.37
N PRO A 72 21.39 -7.79 -11.67
CA PRO A 72 21.76 -9.10 -12.18
C PRO A 72 23.28 -9.26 -12.08
N ARG A 73 23.74 -9.79 -10.94
CA ARG A 73 25.15 -10.11 -10.74
C ARG A 73 25.48 -11.37 -11.51
N SER A 74 26.59 -11.34 -12.25
CA SER A 74 27.12 -12.52 -12.90
C SER A 74 27.36 -13.62 -11.86
N ARG A 75 26.82 -14.81 -12.14
CA ARG A 75 27.02 -16.00 -11.32
C ARG A 75 28.25 -16.81 -11.76
N HIS A 76 28.91 -16.40 -12.84
CA HIS A 76 30.03 -17.13 -13.46
C HIS A 76 31.16 -17.45 -12.46
N TRP A 77 31.55 -16.48 -11.62
CA TRP A 77 32.59 -16.73 -10.62
C TRP A 77 32.19 -17.86 -9.64
N TRP A 78 30.93 -17.86 -9.20
CA TRP A 78 30.42 -18.89 -8.29
C TRP A 78 30.25 -20.25 -8.99
N ASP A 79 29.69 -20.25 -10.20
CA ASP A 79 29.31 -21.48 -10.90
C ASP A 79 30.50 -22.17 -11.60
N THR A 80 31.52 -21.41 -11.99
CA THR A 80 32.66 -21.93 -12.76
C THR A 80 33.96 -21.96 -11.96
N ILE A 81 34.24 -20.96 -11.12
CA ILE A 81 35.55 -20.84 -10.47
C ILE A 81 35.60 -21.52 -9.10
N VAL A 82 34.55 -21.36 -8.28
CA VAL A 82 34.49 -21.93 -6.92
C VAL A 82 34.48 -23.47 -6.89
N PRO A 83 33.87 -24.20 -7.86
CA PRO A 83 33.94 -25.66 -7.89
C PRO A 83 35.36 -26.20 -8.07
N ASP A 84 36.19 -25.49 -8.85
CA ASP A 84 37.55 -25.91 -9.20
C ASP A 84 38.56 -25.65 -8.06
N PHE A 85 38.15 -25.00 -6.98
CA PHE A 85 39.03 -24.73 -5.84
C PHE A 85 39.39 -26.00 -5.07
N ASN A 86 40.68 -26.20 -4.88
CA ASN A 86 41.19 -27.18 -3.93
C ASN A 86 40.92 -26.72 -2.47
N ALA A 87 41.10 -27.62 -1.49
CA ALA A 87 40.78 -27.34 -0.09
C ALA A 87 41.55 -26.13 0.49
N GLN A 88 42.81 -25.94 0.10
CA GLN A 88 43.64 -24.82 0.57
C GLN A 88 43.18 -23.49 -0.04
N GLN A 89 42.90 -23.46 -1.34
CA GLN A 89 42.36 -22.30 -2.03
C GLN A 89 40.99 -21.90 -1.47
N PHE A 90 40.12 -22.89 -1.22
CA PHE A 90 38.82 -22.64 -0.62
C PHE A 90 38.98 -22.03 0.78
N MET A 91 39.85 -22.59 1.61
CA MET A 91 40.13 -22.07 2.95
C MET A 91 40.76 -20.67 2.94
N GLN A 92 41.63 -20.37 1.97
CA GLN A 92 42.25 -19.05 1.85
C GLN A 92 41.23 -17.97 1.42
N ASN A 93 40.28 -18.31 0.55
CA ASN A 93 39.25 -17.39 0.06
C ASN A 93 38.11 -17.20 1.08
N PHE A 94 37.56 -18.31 1.59
CA PHE A 94 36.37 -18.30 2.44
C PHE A 94 36.67 -18.33 3.94
N ARG A 95 37.94 -18.52 4.33
CA ARG A 95 38.42 -18.58 5.74
C ARG A 95 37.82 -19.73 6.56
N VAL A 96 37.18 -20.68 5.89
CA VAL A 96 36.58 -21.88 6.46
C VAL A 96 36.76 -23.06 5.51
N SER A 97 36.65 -24.29 6.03
CA SER A 97 36.59 -25.48 5.17
C SER A 97 35.28 -25.52 4.39
N ARG A 98 35.24 -26.32 3.31
CA ARG A 98 34.03 -26.52 2.50
C ARG A 98 32.87 -27.08 3.33
N ASP A 99 33.16 -28.01 4.25
CA ASP A 99 32.17 -28.61 5.14
C ASP A 99 31.58 -27.58 6.12
N SER A 100 32.43 -26.76 6.75
CA SER A 100 31.97 -25.69 7.64
C SER A 100 31.18 -24.62 6.89
N PHE A 101 31.60 -24.28 5.67
CA PHE A 101 30.84 -23.37 4.81
C PHE A 101 29.43 -23.90 4.52
N MET A 102 29.32 -25.17 4.11
CA MET A 102 28.03 -25.80 3.85
C MET A 102 27.16 -25.87 5.10
N TYR A 103 27.75 -26.23 6.25
CA TYR A 103 27.05 -26.21 7.53
C TYR A 103 26.49 -24.82 7.88
N ILE A 104 27.27 -23.75 7.68
CA ILE A 104 26.81 -22.37 7.89
C ILE A 104 25.68 -22.03 6.92
N CYS A 105 25.82 -22.37 5.64
CA CYS A 105 24.78 -22.16 4.64
C CYS A 105 23.48 -22.88 5.03
N ASP A 106 23.53 -24.15 5.39
CA ASP A 106 22.34 -24.92 5.79
C ASP A 106 21.69 -24.35 7.05
N ARG A 107 22.50 -23.92 8.04
CA ARG A 107 21.99 -23.33 9.28
C ARG A 107 21.36 -21.96 9.07
N THR A 108 21.93 -21.15 8.19
CA THR A 108 21.45 -19.78 7.91
C THR A 108 20.39 -19.76 6.82
N LYS A 109 20.27 -20.80 6.00
CA LYS A 109 19.30 -20.90 4.89
C LYS A 109 17.88 -20.66 5.35
N THR A 110 17.47 -21.11 6.53
CA THR A 110 16.09 -20.92 7.03
C THR A 110 15.83 -19.49 7.54
N ILE A 111 16.88 -18.81 8.01
CA ILE A 111 16.84 -17.43 8.52
C ILE A 111 16.92 -16.42 7.38
N LEU A 112 17.79 -16.71 6.40
CA LEU A 112 18.00 -15.91 5.19
C LEU A 112 17.02 -16.27 4.06
N ALA A 113 16.39 -17.45 4.14
CA ALA A 113 15.23 -17.76 3.32
C ALA A 113 14.23 -16.65 3.54
N ARG A 114 13.64 -16.22 2.44
CA ARG A 114 12.64 -15.16 2.37
C ARG A 114 11.44 -15.56 3.22
N GLN A 115 11.51 -15.33 4.53
CA GLN A 115 10.35 -15.39 5.41
C GLN A 115 9.51 -14.17 5.09
N ASN A 116 8.19 -14.30 5.22
CA ASN A 116 7.22 -13.21 5.14
C ASN A 116 7.45 -12.20 6.30
N THR A 117 8.63 -11.59 6.35
CA THR A 117 8.92 -10.44 7.18
C THR A 117 8.51 -9.22 6.38
N ASN A 118 7.74 -8.34 7.02
CA ASN A 118 7.17 -7.12 6.45
C ASN A 118 8.20 -6.12 5.85
N TYR A 119 9.49 -6.49 5.81
CA TYR A 119 10.57 -5.69 5.22
C TYR A 119 10.78 -5.90 3.72
N ARG A 120 10.06 -6.85 3.10
CA ARG A 120 9.93 -6.93 1.65
C ARG A 120 8.48 -7.12 1.28
N LEU A 121 7.67 -6.06 1.43
CA LEU A 121 6.34 -5.95 0.83
C LEU A 121 6.47 -6.12 -0.68
N SER A 122 6.53 -7.38 -1.11
CA SER A 122 6.19 -7.87 -2.43
C SER A 122 4.84 -8.50 -2.25
N GLU A 123 3.80 -7.71 -2.51
CA GLU A 123 2.42 -8.16 -2.47
C GLU A 123 2.23 -9.29 -3.49
N HIS A 124 2.51 -10.53 -3.06
CA HIS A 124 1.98 -11.73 -3.69
C HIS A 124 0.54 -11.85 -3.20
N GLY A 125 -0.35 -11.19 -3.94
CA GLY A 125 -1.77 -11.53 -3.94
C GLY A 125 -1.94 -12.76 -4.81
N ASP A 126 -1.85 -13.93 -4.21
CA ASP A 126 -2.15 -15.18 -4.89
C ASP A 126 -3.65 -15.28 -5.19
N ASN A 127 -3.93 -15.70 -6.43
CA ASN A 127 -5.17 -16.30 -6.94
C ASN A 127 -6.36 -15.36 -7.17
N PHE A 128 -6.55 -14.90 -8.41
CA PHE A 128 -7.51 -15.54 -9.33
C PHE A 128 -7.56 -14.80 -10.69
N MET A 129 -7.84 -15.57 -11.75
CA MET A 129 -8.25 -15.17 -13.10
C MET A 129 -7.16 -15.15 -14.21
N GLU A 130 -6.91 -16.35 -14.71
CA GLU A 130 -7.11 -16.78 -16.11
C GLU A 130 -6.38 -16.03 -17.25
N GLU A 131 -5.64 -16.83 -18.02
CA GLU A 131 -4.86 -16.53 -19.22
C GLU A 131 -5.47 -15.51 -20.21
N LEU A 132 -4.62 -14.60 -20.67
CA LEU A 132 -4.77 -13.92 -21.96
C LEU A 132 -3.39 -13.80 -22.61
N PRO A 133 -3.17 -14.34 -23.83
CA PRO A 133 -1.88 -14.25 -24.50
C PRO A 133 -1.74 -12.87 -25.16
N GLY A 134 -1.43 -11.87 -24.35
CA GLY A 134 -1.18 -10.49 -24.77
C GLY A 134 0.32 -10.20 -24.82
N ARG A 135 0.93 -10.47 -25.98
CA ARG A 135 2.26 -10.01 -26.45
C ARG A 135 2.86 -8.87 -25.61
N HIS A 136 3.80 -9.21 -24.70
CA HIS A 136 4.62 -8.24 -23.98
C HIS A 136 5.55 -7.55 -24.99
N ILE A 137 5.16 -6.37 -25.48
CA ILE A 137 6.07 -5.51 -26.25
C ILE A 137 6.91 -4.77 -25.22
N ASN A 138 8.20 -5.09 -25.17
CA ASN A 138 9.19 -4.35 -24.40
C ASN A 138 9.36 -2.96 -25.03
N VAL A 139 8.53 -2.01 -24.61
CA VAL A 139 8.72 -0.59 -24.97
C VAL A 139 9.60 0.01 -23.89
N GLN A 140 10.92 -0.15 -24.06
CA GLN A 140 11.89 0.76 -23.47
C GLN A 140 11.56 2.16 -24.02
N PRO A 141 11.30 3.18 -23.17
CA PRO A 141 11.08 4.52 -23.70
C PRO A 141 12.33 4.96 -24.46
N ALA A 142 12.15 5.48 -25.66
CA ALA A 142 13.24 6.00 -26.47
C ALA A 142 14.03 7.01 -25.63
N VAL A 143 15.34 6.79 -25.53
CA VAL A 143 16.28 7.75 -24.93
C VAL A 143 16.21 9.01 -25.79
N GLN A 144 15.38 9.97 -25.39
CA GLN A 144 15.45 11.32 -25.93
C GLN A 144 16.75 11.90 -25.42
N ALA A 145 17.68 12.17 -26.33
CA ALA A 145 18.85 12.97 -26.03
C ALA A 145 18.36 14.29 -25.42
N LEU A 146 18.79 14.53 -24.18
CA LEU A 146 18.52 15.74 -23.42
C LEU A 146 18.97 16.95 -24.26
N PRO A 147 18.10 17.92 -24.57
CA PRO A 147 18.55 19.15 -25.20
C PRO A 147 19.44 19.88 -24.18
N ASP A 148 20.69 20.14 -24.60
CA ASP A 148 21.67 20.95 -23.89
C ASP A 148 21.23 22.42 -23.90
N ASN A 149 20.14 22.71 -23.18
CA ASN A 149 19.73 24.07 -22.89
C ASN A 149 20.45 24.47 -21.61
N GLY A 150 21.51 25.27 -21.77
CA GLY A 150 22.21 25.98 -20.71
C GLY A 150 21.28 26.94 -19.97
N ASN A 151 20.37 26.37 -19.17
CA ASN A 151 19.42 27.10 -18.36
C ASN A 151 20.12 27.44 -17.02
N PRO A 152 20.27 28.73 -16.65
CA PRO A 152 20.99 29.16 -15.45
C PRO A 152 20.27 28.83 -14.13
N GLU A 153 19.14 28.13 -14.20
CA GLU A 153 18.27 27.84 -13.06
C GLU A 153 18.86 26.77 -12.11
N GLY A 154 19.86 26.00 -12.56
CA GLY A 154 20.55 24.97 -11.76
C GLY A 154 21.85 25.43 -11.09
N SER A 155 22.42 26.56 -11.51
CA SER A 155 23.67 27.09 -10.91
C SER A 155 23.45 27.64 -9.51
N ASP A 156 22.28 28.23 -9.24
CA ASP A 156 21.96 28.81 -7.93
C ASP A 156 21.80 27.73 -6.84
N VAL A 157 21.19 26.59 -7.19
CA VAL A 157 21.07 25.46 -6.25
C VAL A 157 22.44 24.86 -5.93
N ARG A 158 23.31 24.78 -6.93
CA ARG A 158 24.69 24.30 -6.75
C ARG A 158 25.52 25.25 -5.91
N ALA A 159 25.36 26.57 -6.08
CA ALA A 159 26.03 27.58 -5.27
C ALA A 159 25.57 27.53 -3.81
N ALA A 160 24.26 27.46 -3.56
CA ALA A 160 23.70 27.37 -2.21
C ALA A 160 24.13 26.08 -1.48
N LEU A 161 24.23 24.95 -2.19
CA LEU A 161 24.72 23.71 -1.60
C LEU A 161 26.22 23.78 -1.27
N MET A 162 27.04 24.38 -2.13
CA MET A 162 28.47 24.54 -1.84
C MET A 162 28.71 25.47 -0.64
N GLU A 163 27.94 26.54 -0.51
CA GLU A 163 28.04 27.45 0.65
C GLU A 163 27.71 26.75 1.97
N TYR A 164 26.68 25.90 2.00
CA TYR A 164 26.31 25.12 3.19
C TYR A 164 27.40 24.16 3.64
N PHE A 165 28.09 23.49 2.71
CA PHE A 165 29.13 22.51 3.05
C PHE A 165 30.48 23.12 3.38
N CYS A 166 30.76 24.36 2.97
CA CYS A 166 31.99 25.07 3.32
C CYS A 166 31.95 25.78 4.68
N GLN A 167 30.79 25.82 5.35
CA GLN A 167 30.60 26.45 6.67
C GLN A 167 30.65 25.48 7.87
N ASN A 168 30.94 24.19 7.66
CA ASN A 168 31.18 23.21 8.72
C ASN A 168 32.61 22.65 8.66
#